data_AF-A0A929WIE0-F1
#
_entry.id   AF-A0A929WIE0-F1
#
_cell.length_a   1.000
_cell.length_b   1.000
_cell.length_c   1.000
_cell.angle_alpha   90.00
_cell.angle_beta   90.00
_cell.angle_gamma   90.00
#
_symmetry.space_group_name_H-M   'P 1'
#
loop_
_entity.id
_entity.type
_entity.pdbx_description
1 polymer ?
#
loop_
_entity_poly.entity_id
_entity_poly.type
_entity_poly.pdbx_seq_one_letter_code
_entity_poly.pdbx_strand_id
1 'polypeptide(L)'
;MSNLFFLVLMVPTSLLFTSIGIYAWRRKKPMWFWAGDTVSEDEITDVRAYNRANGIMWLCFSLPLWIGTIVVVCHNIILGTNILLVDATVGLVLMMITYTFIRKKYKKI
;
A
#
# COMPACT_ATOMS: atom_id res chain seq x y z
N MET A 1 -7.00 -27.32 -8.29
CA MET A 1 -5.65 -26.82 -8.65
C MET A 1 -5.65 -25.35 -9.10
N SER A 2 -6.72 -24.82 -9.68
CA SER A 2 -6.82 -23.43 -10.19
C SER A 2 -6.57 -22.34 -9.13
N ASN A 3 -7.06 -22.49 -7.90
CA ASN A 3 -6.91 -21.45 -6.86
C ASN A 3 -5.54 -21.46 -6.17
N LEU A 4 -4.77 -22.56 -6.27
CA LEU A 4 -3.49 -22.66 -5.57
C LEU A 4 -2.45 -21.69 -6.16
N PHE A 5 -2.35 -21.64 -7.49
CA PHE A 5 -1.47 -20.67 -8.16
C PHE A 5 -1.80 -19.23 -7.79
N PHE A 6 -3.10 -18.91 -7.76
CA PHE A 6 -3.56 -17.59 -7.35
C PHE A 6 -3.15 -17.26 -5.91
N LEU A 7 -3.31 -18.20 -4.97
CA LEU A 7 -2.91 -17.99 -3.57
C LEU A 7 -1.40 -17.80 -3.40
N VAL A 8 -0.60 -18.60 -4.11
CA VAL A 8 0.87 -18.50 -4.11
C VAL A 8 1.34 -17.14 -4.60
N LEU A 9 0.59 -16.46 -5.47
CA LEU A 9 0.90 -15.12 -5.92
C LEU A 9 0.33 -14.03 -4.99
N MET A 10 -0.95 -14.16 -4.65
CA MET A 10 -1.67 -13.07 -3.98
C MET A 10 -1.37 -12.96 -2.49
N VAL A 11 -1.13 -14.07 -1.79
CA VAL A 11 -0.81 -14.02 -0.36
C VAL A 11 0.55 -13.33 -0.12
N PRO A 12 1.66 -13.70 -0.80
CA PRO A 12 2.92 -12.98 -0.66
C PRO A 12 2.82 -11.51 -1.09
N THR A 13 2.06 -11.22 -2.15
CA THR A 13 1.84 -9.84 -2.61
C THR A 13 1.13 -9.00 -1.55
N SER A 14 0.04 -9.53 -0.98
CA SER A 14 -0.70 -8.85 0.09
C SER A 14 0.16 -8.63 1.33
N LEU A 15 0.90 -9.67 1.74
CA LEU A 15 1.86 -9.60 2.84
C LEU A 15 2.96 -8.55 2.60
N LEU A 16 3.48 -8.44 1.38
CA LEU A 16 4.51 -7.46 1.02
C LEU A 16 4.02 -6.04 1.29
N PHE A 17 2.85 -5.66 0.77
CA PHE A 17 2.31 -4.32 0.94
C PHE A 17 1.91 -4.03 2.39
N THR A 18 1.31 -5.00 3.09
CA THR A 18 1.05 -4.88 4.52
C THR A 18 2.36 -4.68 5.30
N SER A 19 3.41 -5.43 4.97
CA SER A 19 4.73 -5.34 5.62
C SER A 19 5.39 -3.98 5.36
N ILE A 20 5.26 -3.42 4.15
CA ILE A 20 5.73 -2.06 3.85
C ILE A 20 5.03 -1.04 4.75
N GLY A 21 3.70 -1.17 4.94
CA GLY A 21 2.94 -0.29 5.81
C GLY A 21 3.38 -0.34 7.28
N ILE A 22 3.57 -1.55 7.81
CA ILE A 22 4.06 -1.76 9.18
C ILE A 22 5.51 -1.26 9.32
N TYR A 23 6.36 -1.54 8.33
CA TYR A 23 7.76 -1.11 8.32
C TYR A 23 7.88 0.41 8.33
N ALA A 24 7.03 1.12 7.58
CA ALA A 24 7.02 2.58 7.55
C ALA A 24 6.90 3.16 8.96
N TRP A 25 6.06 2.60 9.83
CA TRP A 25 5.90 3.08 11.22
C TRP A 25 7.14 2.95 12.10
N ARG A 26 8.02 1.99 11.80
CA ARG A 26 9.26 1.76 12.57
C ARG A 26 10.46 2.49 11.98
N ARG A 27 10.29 3.09 10.80
CA ARG A 27 11.38 3.69 10.06
C ARG A 27 11.75 5.06 10.66
N LYS A 28 13.06 5.32 10.82
CA LYS A 28 13.58 6.60 11.33
C LYS A 28 13.73 7.67 10.25
N LYS A 29 14.07 7.27 9.02
CA LYS A 29 14.17 8.17 7.87
C LYS A 29 12.79 8.36 7.20
N PRO A 30 12.53 9.42 6.43
CA PRO A 30 11.28 9.61 5.71
C PRO A 30 11.04 8.48 4.70
N MET A 31 9.85 7.88 4.75
CA MET A 31 9.41 6.87 3.80
C MET A 31 9.23 7.49 2.41
N TRP A 32 9.94 6.99 1.41
CA TRP A 32 9.69 7.41 0.02
C TRP A 32 8.68 6.49 -0.65
N PHE A 33 8.07 6.98 -1.73
CA PHE A 33 7.26 6.15 -2.60
C PHE A 33 8.17 5.30 -3.48
N TRP A 34 7.91 4.00 -3.63
CA TRP A 34 8.80 3.08 -4.36
C TRP A 34 9.22 3.59 -5.75
N ALA A 35 8.31 4.26 -6.47
CA ALA A 35 8.55 4.78 -7.82
C ALA A 35 9.11 6.22 -7.87
N GLY A 36 9.63 6.76 -6.76
CA GLY A 36 10.11 8.14 -6.70
C GLY A 36 11.41 8.32 -5.92
N ASP A 37 11.95 9.54 -5.98
CA ASP A 37 13.19 9.90 -5.30
C ASP A 37 13.10 9.75 -3.78
N THR A 38 14.26 9.50 -3.18
CA THR A 38 14.41 9.51 -1.73
C THR A 38 14.02 10.87 -1.17
N VAL A 39 13.26 10.87 -0.09
CA VAL A 39 12.84 12.10 0.59
C VAL A 39 13.87 12.44 1.67
N SER A 40 14.43 13.65 1.61
CA SER A 40 15.37 14.13 2.62
C SER A 40 14.65 14.41 3.95
N GLU A 41 15.37 14.19 5.06
CA GLU A 41 14.89 14.54 6.41
C GLU A 41 14.68 16.04 6.57
N ASP A 42 15.51 16.85 5.91
CA ASP A 42 15.46 18.31 6.00
C ASP A 42 14.21 18.92 5.37
N GLU A 43 13.54 18.17 4.48
CA GLU A 43 12.33 18.58 3.77
C GLU A 43 11.04 18.31 4.57
N ILE A 44 11.12 17.55 5.67
CA ILE A 44 9.96 17.04 6.40
C ILE A 44 9.88 17.63 7.81
N THR A 45 8.73 18.17 8.18
CA THR A 45 8.50 18.80 9.50
C THR A 45 8.51 17.80 10.64
N ASP A 46 7.83 16.66 10.46
CA ASP A 46 7.75 15.56 11.43
C ASP A 46 7.85 14.22 10.70
N VAL A 47 9.03 13.61 10.77
CA VAL A 47 9.34 12.35 10.10
C VAL A 47 8.50 11.19 10.64
N ARG A 48 8.22 11.17 11.96
CA ARG A 48 7.46 10.08 12.58
C ARG A 48 6.00 10.13 12.15
N ALA A 49 5.39 11.31 12.18
CA ALA A 49 4.00 11.49 11.73
C ALA A 49 3.86 11.25 10.22
N TYR A 50 4.81 11.74 9.42
CA TYR A 50 4.89 11.48 7.98
C TYR A 50 4.96 9.97 7.67
N ASN A 51 5.83 9.25 8.36
CA ASN A 51 5.97 7.81 8.22
C ASN A 51 4.72 7.06 8.68
N ARG A 52 4.05 7.55 9.73
CA ARG A 52 2.78 6.97 10.18
C ARG A 52 1.69 7.11 9.11
N ALA A 53 1.56 8.28 8.50
CA ALA A 53 0.62 8.53 7.43
C ALA A 53 0.91 7.66 6.19
N ASN A 54 2.18 7.55 5.79
CA ASN A 54 2.58 6.65 4.70
C ASN A 54 2.26 5.18 5.03
N GLY A 55 2.53 4.74 6.27
CA GLY A 55 2.22 3.38 6.69
C GLY A 55 0.72 3.08 6.61
N ILE A 56 -0.13 4.00 7.07
CA ILE A 56 -1.60 3.87 6.95
C ILE A 56 -2.02 3.77 5.48
N MET A 57 -1.46 4.62 4.61
CA MET A 57 -1.74 4.57 3.17
C MET A 57 -1.43 3.18 2.58
N TRP A 58 -0.25 2.62 2.86
CA TRP A 58 0.13 1.28 2.39
C TRP A 58 -0.75 0.17 2.96
N LEU A 59 -1.15 0.28 4.23
CA LEU A 59 -2.09 -0.68 4.84
C LEU A 59 -3.45 -0.62 4.16
N CYS A 60 -4.00 0.58 3.93
CA CYS A 60 -5.25 0.78 3.20
C CYS A 60 -5.18 0.19 1.79
N PHE A 61 -4.07 0.41 1.07
CA PHE A 61 -3.84 -0.21 -0.24
C PHE A 61 -3.77 -1.73 -0.18
N SER A 62 -3.26 -2.32 0.90
CA SER A 62 -3.21 -3.79 1.04
C SER A 62 -4.57 -4.43 1.35
N LEU A 63 -5.56 -3.68 1.85
CA LEU A 63 -6.84 -4.26 2.28
C LEU A 63 -7.64 -4.88 1.14
N PRO A 64 -7.84 -4.24 -0.03
CA PRO A 64 -8.52 -4.86 -1.15
C PRO A 64 -7.80 -6.10 -1.70
N LEU A 65 -6.46 -6.17 -1.57
CA LEU A 65 -5.69 -7.37 -1.93
C LEU A 65 -6.06 -8.57 -1.04
N TRP A 66 -6.14 -8.35 0.27
CA TRP A 66 -6.61 -9.38 1.21
C TRP A 66 -8.07 -9.76 0.96
N ILE A 67 -8.96 -8.77 0.78
CA ILE A 67 -10.38 -9.00 0.53
C ILE A 67 -10.56 -9.80 -0.76
N GLY A 68 -9.93 -9.39 -1.86
CA GLY A 68 -9.97 -10.09 -3.15
C GLY A 68 -9.47 -11.53 -3.00
N THR A 69 -8.38 -11.74 -2.27
CA THR A 69 -7.83 -13.07 -1.99
C THR A 69 -8.83 -13.96 -1.25
N ILE A 70 -9.45 -13.45 -0.18
CA ILE A 70 -10.45 -14.18 0.60
C ILE A 70 -11.69 -14.48 -0.26
N VAL A 71 -12.15 -13.52 -1.06
CA VAL A 71 -13.32 -13.70 -1.94
C VAL A 71 -13.08 -14.78 -2.99
N VAL A 72 -11.88 -14.86 -3.58
CA VAL A 72 -11.53 -15.94 -4.53
C VAL A 72 -11.56 -17.31 -3.85
N VAL A 73 -11.07 -17.41 -2.62
CA VAL A 73 -11.03 -18.69 -1.88
C VAL A 73 -12.41 -19.14 -1.42
N CYS A 74 -13.19 -18.22 -0.86
CA CYS A 74 -14.43 -18.55 -0.14
C CYS A 74 -15.70 -18.45 -1.00
N HIS A 75 -15.66 -17.74 -2.13
CA HIS A 75 -16.89 -17.38 -2.83
C HIS A 75 -16.80 -17.50 -4.36
N ASN A 76 -16.12 -16.57 -5.03
CA ASN A 76 -16.17 -16.47 -6.48
C ASN A 76 -14.89 -15.84 -7.05
N ILE A 77 -14.25 -16.57 -7.97
CA ILE A 77 -13.00 -16.14 -8.61
C ILE A 77 -13.15 -14.88 -9.46
N ILE A 78 -14.28 -14.71 -10.16
CA ILE A 78 -14.54 -13.55 -11.02
C ILE A 78 -14.68 -12.30 -10.16
N LEU A 79 -15.48 -12.37 -9.09
CA LEU A 79 -15.67 -11.25 -8.17
C LEU A 79 -14.35 -10.85 -7.49
N GLY A 80 -13.62 -11.83 -6.94
CA GLY A 80 -12.34 -11.56 -6.28
C GLY A 80 -11.30 -10.99 -7.23
N THR A 81 -11.22 -11.49 -8.47
CA THR A 81 -10.31 -10.95 -9.49
C THR A 81 -10.68 -9.53 -9.91
N ASN A 82 -11.98 -9.20 -10.02
CA ASN A 82 -12.42 -7.83 -10.31
C ASN A 82 -12.06 -6.86 -9.19
N ILE A 83 -12.15 -7.26 -7.91
CA ILE A 83 -11.69 -6.44 -6.78
C ILE A 83 -10.20 -6.11 -6.93
N LEU A 84 -9.38 -7.12 -7.24
CA LEU A 84 -7.95 -6.94 -7.45
C LEU A 84 -7.64 -6.05 -8.66
N LEU A 85 -8.38 -6.19 -9.75
CA LEU A 85 -8.20 -5.36 -10.95
C LEU A 85 -8.51 -3.88 -10.68
N VAL A 86 -9.59 -3.62 -9.93
CA VAL A 86 -9.96 -2.26 -9.51
C VAL A 86 -8.89 -1.67 -8.59
N ASP A 87 -8.37 -2.44 -7.65
CA ASP A 87 -7.31 -1.98 -6.74
C ASP A 87 -5.99 -1.70 -7.48
N ALA A 88 -5.60 -2.58 -8.40
CA ALA A 88 -4.41 -2.43 -9.22
C ALA A 88 -4.46 -1.20 -10.16
N THR A 89 -5.66 -0.71 -10.49
CA THR A 89 -5.87 0.45 -11.34
C THR A 89 -6.23 1.70 -10.52
N VAL A 90 -7.46 1.75 -10.03
CA VAL A 90 -8.01 2.88 -9.26
C VAL A 90 -7.30 3.01 -7.91
N GLY A 91 -7.08 1.90 -7.20
CA GLY A 91 -6.39 1.89 -5.91
C GLY A 91 -4.98 2.46 -6.00
N LEU A 92 -4.23 2.10 -7.05
CA LEU A 92 -2.88 2.62 -7.29
C LEU A 92 -2.90 4.13 -7.57
N VAL A 93 -3.85 4.64 -8.36
CA VAL A 93 -4.04 6.08 -8.59
C VAL A 93 -4.37 6.81 -7.29
N LEU A 94 -5.30 6.29 -6.50
CA LEU A 94 -5.66 6.87 -5.20
C LEU A 94 -4.48 6.87 -4.22
N MET A 95 -3.65 5.84 -4.24
CA MET A 95 -2.44 5.76 -3.44
C MET A 95 -1.44 6.86 -3.84
N MET A 96 -1.19 7.07 -5.15
CA MET A 96 -0.29 8.13 -5.62
C MET A 96 -0.78 9.54 -5.24
N ILE A 97 -2.09 9.78 -5.37
CA ILE A 97 -2.71 11.04 -4.96
C ILE A 97 -2.55 11.25 -3.44
N THR A 98 -2.86 10.21 -2.66
CA THR A 98 -2.71 10.23 -1.20
C THR A 98 -1.27 10.51 -0.78
N TYR A 99 -0.30 9.86 -1.42
CA TYR A 99 1.13 10.11 -1.18
C TYR A 99 1.49 11.59 -1.41
N THR A 100 0.99 12.18 -2.49
CA THR A 100 1.22 13.59 -2.82
C THR A 100 0.64 14.53 -1.76
N PHE A 101 -0.56 14.24 -1.26
CA PHE A 101 -1.15 14.99 -0.15
C PHE A 101 -0.36 14.85 1.15
N ILE A 102 0.11 13.65 1.47
CA ILE A 102 0.97 13.40 2.64
C ILE A 102 2.27 14.21 2.49
N ARG A 103 2.94 14.16 1.34
CA ARG A 103 4.15 14.97 1.06
C ARG A 103 3.89 16.45 1.28
N LYS A 104 2.81 17.01 0.71
CA LYS A 104 2.46 18.43 0.88
C LYS A 104 2.17 18.80 2.33
N LYS A 105 1.45 17.95 3.06
CA LYS A 105 1.06 18.19 4.46
C LYS A 105 2.26 18.29 5.41
N TYR A 106 3.29 17.47 5.19
CA TYR A 106 4.46 17.40 6.06
C TYR A 106 5.68 18.11 5.48
N LYS A 107 5.56 18.79 4.34
CA LYS A 107 6.64 19.58 3.76
C LYS A 107 6.98 20.74 4.67
N LYS A 108 8.27 20.93 4.96
CA LYS A 108 8.79 22.08 5.70
C LYS A 108 8.60 23.35 4.85
N ILE A 109 8.06 24.40 5.47
CA ILE A 109 7.87 25.73 4.87
C ILE A 109 9.21 26.45 4.89
#